data_AF-A0A3D0PVH8-F1
#
_entry.id   AF-A0A3D0PVH8-F1
#
_cell.length_a   1.000
_cell.length_b   1.000
_cell.length_c   1.000
_cell.angle_alpha   90.00
_cell.angle_beta   90.00
_cell.angle_gamma   90.00
#
_symmetry.space_group_name_H-M   'P 1'
#
loop_
_entity.id
_entity.type
_entity.pdbx_description
1 polymer ?
#
loop_
_entity_poly.entity_id
_entity_poly.type
_entity_poly.pdbx_seq_one_letter_code
_entity_poly.pdbx_strand_id
1 'polypeptide(L)'
;MTALALVLAGCMLPMLAGCSNVLGLPESGAVQIMQPAEQSTRRIFTNPAGPTKDARPEAIVKGFFDAMPAGVQSDGFETARRFLTGSASNRWNADTKTL
;
A
#
# COMPACT_ATOMS: atom_id res chain seq x y z
N MET A 1 -13.09 -14.51 -58.29
CA MET A 1 -12.25 -14.75 -57.08
C MET A 1 -11.65 -13.47 -56.48
N THR A 2 -11.60 -12.34 -57.20
CA THR A 2 -11.04 -11.07 -56.70
C THR A 2 -11.99 -10.25 -55.83
N ALA A 3 -13.30 -10.28 -56.11
CA ALA A 3 -14.30 -9.50 -55.35
C ALA A 3 -14.51 -9.98 -53.90
N LEU A 4 -14.44 -11.30 -53.66
CA LEU A 4 -14.58 -11.87 -52.31
C LEU A 4 -13.41 -11.49 -51.41
N ALA A 5 -12.19 -11.43 -51.96
CA ALA A 5 -10.98 -11.03 -51.24
C ALA A 5 -11.01 -9.56 -50.83
N LEU A 6 -11.57 -8.68 -51.67
CA LEU A 6 -11.74 -7.25 -51.36
C LEU A 6 -12.75 -7.01 -50.22
N VAL A 7 -13.85 -7.78 -50.18
CA VAL A 7 -14.86 -7.69 -49.12
C VAL A 7 -14.32 -8.21 -47.78
N LEU A 8 -13.61 -9.35 -47.79
CA LEU A 8 -12.95 -9.91 -46.61
C LEU A 8 -11.85 -8.98 -46.06
N ALA A 9 -11.08 -8.33 -46.94
CA ALA A 9 -10.08 -7.34 -46.53
C ALA A 9 -10.75 -6.09 -45.92
N GLY A 10 -11.85 -5.59 -46.50
CA GLY A 10 -12.57 -4.43 -46.00
C GLY A 10 -13.16 -4.58 -44.60
N CYS A 11 -13.61 -5.79 -44.22
CA CYS A 11 -14.15 -6.05 -42.89
C CYS A 11 -13.08 -6.25 -41.79
N MET A 12 -11.85 -6.63 -42.16
CA MET A 12 -10.77 -6.90 -41.20
C MET A 12 -9.96 -5.64 -40.82
N LEU A 13 -9.95 -4.61 -41.67
CA LEU A 13 -9.24 -3.35 -41.40
C LEU A 13 -9.70 -2.59 -40.13
N PRO A 14 -11.00 -2.47 -39.81
CA PRO A 14 -11.42 -1.70 -38.62
C PRO A 14 -11.14 -2.42 -37.29
N MET A 15 -10.87 -3.73 -37.28
CA MET A 15 -10.56 -4.47 -36.05
C MET A 15 -9.17 -4.13 -35.48
N LEU A 16 -8.22 -3.67 -36.30
CA LEU A 16 -6.89 -3.24 -35.83
C LEU A 16 -6.87 -1.82 -35.24
N ALA A 17 -7.92 -1.01 -35.48
CA ALA A 17 -8.02 0.36 -34.96
C ALA A 17 -8.70 0.45 -33.58
N GLY A 18 -9.07 -0.68 -32.98
CA GLY A 18 -9.91 -0.75 -31.78
C GLY A 18 -9.21 -0.47 -30.45
N CYS A 19 -7.88 -0.51 -30.38
CA CYS A 19 -7.19 -0.51 -29.07
C CYS A 19 -6.70 0.85 -28.56
N SER A 20 -6.76 1.93 -29.37
CA SER A 20 -6.24 3.23 -28.93
C SER A 20 -7.25 4.37 -28.92
N ASN A 21 -8.39 4.25 -29.62
CA ASN A 21 -9.29 5.40 -29.83
C ASN A 21 -10.71 5.24 -29.26
N VAL A 22 -11.17 4.03 -28.90
CA VAL A 22 -12.55 3.87 -28.36
C VAL A 22 -12.66 4.26 -26.88
N LEU A 23 -11.55 4.23 -26.15
CA LEU A 23 -11.41 4.74 -24.78
C LEU A 23 -10.47 5.94 -24.76
N GLY A 24 -10.53 6.80 -25.78
CA GLY A 24 -9.75 8.03 -25.83
C GLY A 24 -10.07 8.86 -24.59
N LEU A 25 -9.20 8.81 -23.58
CA LEU A 25 -9.29 9.72 -22.46
C LEU A 25 -9.19 11.13 -23.07
N PRO A 26 -10.13 12.04 -22.75
CA PRO A 26 -10.07 13.40 -23.26
C PRO A 26 -8.72 14.00 -22.86
N GLU A 27 -7.87 14.28 -23.85
CA GLU A 27 -6.54 14.89 -23.65
C GLU A 27 -6.68 16.34 -23.12
N SER A 28 -7.87 16.91 -23.29
CA SER A 28 -8.22 18.24 -22.79
C SER A 28 -9.55 18.20 -22.04
N GLY A 29 -9.58 18.91 -20.93
CA GLY A 29 -10.76 19.06 -20.07
C GLY A 29 -10.49 20.15 -19.04
N ALA A 30 -11.54 20.85 -18.61
CA ALA A 30 -11.39 21.86 -17.57
C ALA A 30 -10.95 21.21 -16.25
N VAL A 31 -9.98 21.83 -15.56
CA VAL A 31 -9.60 21.40 -14.21
C VAL A 31 -10.79 21.63 -13.28
N GLN A 32 -11.39 20.56 -12.79
CA GLN A 32 -12.40 20.64 -11.75
C GLN A 32 -11.71 20.73 -10.39
N ILE A 33 -11.94 21.83 -9.68
CA ILE A 33 -11.50 21.94 -8.29
C ILE A 33 -12.51 21.18 -7.43
N MET A 34 -12.11 20.01 -6.97
CA MET A 34 -12.88 19.27 -5.97
C MET A 34 -12.50 19.76 -4.58
N GLN A 35 -13.49 19.86 -3.70
CA GLN A 35 -13.21 19.99 -2.27
C GLN A 35 -12.49 18.73 -1.80
N PRO A 36 -11.39 18.86 -1.03
CA PRO A 36 -10.76 17.71 -0.40
C PRO A 36 -11.83 16.90 0.34
N ALA A 37 -11.91 15.60 0.06
CA ALA A 37 -12.75 14.73 0.87
C ALA A 37 -12.34 14.93 2.33
N GLU A 38 -13.31 15.16 3.22
CA GLU A 38 -13.00 15.22 4.65
C GLU A 38 -12.31 13.91 5.04
N GLN A 39 -11.03 14.02 5.36
CA GLN A 39 -10.29 12.90 5.91
C GLN A 39 -10.94 12.60 7.25
N SER A 40 -11.64 11.46 7.32
CA SER A 40 -12.23 10.97 8.56
C SER A 40 -11.19 11.10 9.68
N THR A 41 -11.49 11.93 10.68
CA THR A 41 -10.62 12.13 11.85
C THR A 41 -10.58 10.90 12.75
N ARG A 42 -11.24 9.80 12.34
CA ARG A 42 -11.21 8.54 13.08
C ARG A 42 -9.82 7.93 13.00
N ARG A 43 -8.97 8.29 13.96
CA ARG A 43 -7.68 7.64 14.20
C ARG A 43 -7.95 6.18 14.57
N ILE A 44 -7.52 5.27 13.71
CA ILE A 44 -7.48 3.84 14.02
C ILE A 44 -6.16 3.61 14.75
N PHE A 45 -6.24 3.31 16.04
CA PHE A 45 -5.06 2.94 16.82
C PHE A 45 -4.86 1.43 16.73
N THR A 46 -3.64 1.02 16.37
CA THR A 46 -3.21 -0.38 16.46
C THR A 46 -2.83 -0.70 17.90
N ASN A 47 -3.42 -1.75 18.47
CA ASN A 47 -3.08 -2.27 19.80
C ASN A 47 -2.49 -3.70 19.68
N PRO A 48 -1.17 -3.81 19.40
CA PRO A 48 -0.50 -5.10 19.23
C PRO A 48 -0.38 -5.88 20.54
N ALA A 49 -0.40 -7.21 20.46
CA ALA A 49 -0.10 -8.06 21.60
C ALA A 49 1.42 -8.12 21.85
N GLY A 50 1.81 -8.30 23.11
CA GLY A 50 3.21 -8.53 23.48
C GLY A 50 3.69 -9.96 23.19
N PRO A 51 4.99 -10.25 23.39
CA PRO A 51 5.54 -11.58 23.20
C PRO A 51 4.94 -12.59 24.18
N THR A 52 4.74 -13.82 23.72
CA THR A 52 4.26 -14.94 24.53
C THR A 52 5.42 -15.82 25.01
N LYS A 53 5.22 -16.51 26.13
CA LYS A 53 6.20 -17.50 26.62
C LYS A 53 6.37 -18.61 25.59
N ASP A 54 7.61 -19.08 25.47
CA ASP A 54 8.00 -20.18 24.57
C ASP A 54 7.65 -19.95 23.09
N ALA A 55 7.46 -18.68 22.70
CA ALA A 55 7.28 -18.30 21.32
C ALA A 55 8.50 -18.69 20.49
N ARG A 56 8.25 -19.23 19.29
CA ARG A 56 9.30 -19.55 18.33
C ARG A 56 10.04 -18.27 17.91
N PRO A 57 11.35 -18.34 17.59
CA PRO A 57 12.14 -17.17 17.20
C PRO A 57 11.49 -16.33 16.09
N GLU A 58 10.89 -16.98 15.08
CA GLU A 58 10.24 -16.31 13.97
C GLU A 58 9.02 -15.49 14.43
N ALA A 59 8.28 -15.99 15.43
CA ALA A 59 7.12 -15.29 15.99
C ALA A 59 7.54 -14.05 16.81
N ILE A 60 8.68 -14.11 17.49
CA ILE A 60 9.25 -12.96 18.21
C ILE A 60 9.62 -11.85 17.22
N VAL A 61 10.33 -12.19 16.15
CA VAL A 61 10.75 -11.22 15.12
C VAL A 61 9.53 -10.61 14.42
N LYS A 62 8.56 -11.44 14.04
CA LYS A 62 7.33 -10.97 13.42
C LYS A 62 6.55 -10.03 14.35
N GLY A 63 6.39 -10.43 15.61
CA GLY A 63 5.66 -9.63 16.61
C GLY A 63 6.32 -8.27 16.88
N PHE A 64 7.66 -8.19 16.85
CA PHE A 64 8.36 -6.92 16.92
C PHE A 64 7.96 -5.97 15.78
N PHE A 65 7.99 -6.44 14.52
CA PHE A 65 7.60 -5.63 13.37
C PHE A 65 6.11 -5.28 13.37
N ASP A 66 5.25 -6.22 13.77
CA ASP A 66 3.80 -5.99 13.89
C ASP A 66 3.49 -4.92 14.96
N ALA A 67 4.36 -4.73 15.96
CA ALA A 67 4.21 -3.74 17.01
C ALA A 67 4.76 -2.34 16.65
N MET A 68 5.61 -2.22 15.61
CA MET A 68 6.22 -0.94 15.21
C MET A 68 5.19 0.15 14.84
N PRO A 69 4.08 -0.13 14.12
CA PRO A 69 3.08 0.88 13.80
C PRO A 69 2.41 1.49 15.04
N ALA A 70 2.30 0.74 16.14
CA ALA A 70 1.72 1.25 17.38
C ALA A 70 2.61 2.31 18.03
N GLY A 71 3.93 2.24 17.84
CA GLY A 71 4.85 3.21 18.42
C GLY A 71 4.77 4.59 17.82
N VAL A 72 4.64 4.67 16.50
CA VAL A 72 4.46 5.94 15.78
C VAL A 72 3.08 6.55 16.07
N GLN A 73 2.07 5.71 16.32
CA GLN A 73 0.67 6.15 16.37
C GLN A 73 0.12 6.36 17.78
N SER A 74 0.57 5.60 18.78
CA SER A 74 -0.11 5.52 20.08
C SER A 74 0.75 5.25 21.30
N ASP A 75 1.75 4.36 21.25
CA ASP A 75 2.37 3.78 22.47
C ASP A 75 3.87 4.10 22.64
N GLY A 76 4.46 4.93 21.77
CA GLY A 76 5.89 5.30 21.89
C GLY A 76 6.83 4.10 21.79
N PHE A 77 6.42 3.03 21.10
CA PHE A 77 7.14 1.78 20.90
C PHE A 77 7.24 0.90 22.15
N GLU A 78 6.41 1.15 23.17
CA GLU A 78 6.43 0.37 24.41
C GLU A 78 6.23 -1.13 24.13
N THR A 79 5.26 -1.48 23.28
CA THR A 79 4.99 -2.89 22.97
C THR A 79 6.12 -3.53 22.17
N ALA A 80 6.67 -2.82 21.17
CA ALA A 80 7.81 -3.31 20.40
C ALA A 80 9.04 -3.57 21.29
N ARG A 81 9.27 -2.70 22.28
CA ARG A 81 10.38 -2.80 23.24
C ARG A 81 10.30 -4.07 24.09
N ARG A 82 9.11 -4.63 24.32
CA ARG A 82 8.91 -5.90 25.06
C ARG A 82 9.45 -7.12 24.33
N PHE A 83 9.59 -7.08 23.01
CA PHE A 83 10.18 -8.16 22.21
C PHE A 83 11.72 -8.19 22.28
N LEU A 84 12.34 -7.14 22.82
CA LEU A 84 13.79 -7.05 22.98
C LEU A 84 14.24 -7.67 24.30
N THR A 85 15.47 -8.19 24.33
CA THR A 85 16.13 -8.53 25.59
C THR A 85 16.37 -7.27 26.42
N GLY A 86 16.50 -7.39 27.75
CA GLY A 86 16.70 -6.23 28.62
C GLY A 86 17.89 -5.34 28.21
N SER A 87 19.00 -5.95 27.79
CA SER A 87 20.18 -5.23 27.31
C SER A 87 20.00 -4.59 25.92
N ALA A 88 19.19 -5.18 25.04
CA ALA A 88 18.85 -4.58 23.75
C ALA A 88 17.86 -3.43 23.92
N SER A 89 16.82 -3.60 24.75
CA SER A 89 15.89 -2.55 25.11
C SER A 89 16.62 -1.32 25.65
N ASN A 90 17.53 -1.46 26.62
CA ASN A 90 18.23 -0.32 27.21
C ASN A 90 19.12 0.45 26.23
N ARG A 91 19.64 -0.20 25.18
CA ARG A 91 20.52 0.43 24.18
C ARG A 91 19.74 0.96 22.98
N TRP A 92 18.55 0.44 22.74
CA TRP A 92 17.74 0.83 21.59
C TRP A 92 17.11 2.20 21.82
N ASN A 93 17.37 3.12 20.89
CA ASN A 93 16.79 4.45 20.84
C ASN A 93 15.89 4.57 19.60
N ALA A 94 14.58 4.48 19.83
CA ALA A 94 13.55 4.54 18.78
C ALA A 94 13.35 5.95 18.21
N ASP A 95 13.80 6.99 18.92
CA ASP A 95 13.69 8.39 18.51
C ASP A 95 14.86 8.85 17.64
N THR A 96 15.91 8.03 17.52
CA THR A 96 17.05 8.30 16.64
C THR A 96 16.57 8.26 15.18
N LYS A 97 16.16 9.41 14.65
CA LYS A 97 15.90 9.57 13.22
C LYS A 97 17.21 9.41 12.48
N THR A 98 17.42 8.29 11.82
CA THR A 98 18.40 8.19 10.74
C THR A 98 17.81 8.92 9.54
N LEU A 99 18.28 10.14 9.31
CA LEU A 99 17.95 10.96 8.14
C LEU A 99 18.48 10.29 6.86
#